data_AF-A0A6I0FFJ1-F1
#
_entry.id   AF-A0A6I0FFJ1-F1
#
_cell.length_a   1.000
_cell.length_b   1.000
_cell.length_c   1.000
_cell.angle_alpha   90.00
_cell.angle_beta   90.00
_cell.angle_gamma   90.00
#
_symmetry.space_group_name_H-M   'P 1'
#
loop_
_entity.id
_entity.type
_entity.pdbx_description
1 polymer ?
#
loop_
_entity_poly.entity_id
_entity_poly.type
_entity_poly.pdbx_seq_one_letter_code
_entity_poly.pdbx_strand_id
1 'polypeptide(L)'
;MKGDGQLKYSEIEVKKMLKKGDLNLEDQIKFNILNFIRTIYFNELDFIESSFGTEFFGELPMTFQKKPGQVMGLITATIDGEVWKYVFNNKGYEPLEDLLELGK
;
A
#
# COMPACT_ATOMS: atom_id res chain seq x y z
N MET A 1 0.54 17.24 -0.42
CA MET A 1 -0.56 17.23 0.59
C MET A 1 0.08 17.07 1.96
N LYS A 2 -0.53 17.56 3.05
CA LYS A 2 -0.06 17.19 4.40
C LYS A 2 -0.41 15.73 4.62
N GLY A 3 0.56 14.86 4.33
CA GLY A 3 0.41 13.42 4.38
C GLY A 3 0.01 12.98 5.78
N ASP A 4 -1.08 12.23 5.86
CA ASP A 4 -1.19 11.25 6.92
C ASP A 4 0.08 10.39 6.79
N GLY A 5 1.05 10.58 7.69
CA GLY A 5 2.34 9.90 7.63
C GLY A 5 2.20 8.37 7.66
N GLN A 6 3.32 7.66 7.86
CA GLN A 6 3.37 6.20 7.90
C GLN A 6 2.12 5.55 8.54
N LEU A 7 1.35 4.82 7.73
CA LEU A 7 0.14 4.14 8.20
C LEU A 7 0.45 2.66 8.43
N LYS A 8 0.33 2.26 9.69
CA LYS A 8 0.59 0.90 10.12
C LYS A 8 -0.59 0.00 9.80
N TYR A 9 -0.29 -1.24 9.48
CA TYR A 9 -1.32 -2.24 9.30
C TYR A 9 -2.02 -2.55 10.64
N SER A 10 -3.35 -2.53 10.60
CA SER A 10 -4.23 -2.89 11.72
C SER A 10 -5.45 -3.62 11.18
N GLU A 11 -5.70 -4.84 11.68
CA GLU A 11 -6.92 -5.60 11.36
C GLU A 11 -8.19 -4.80 11.68
N ILE A 12 -8.14 -3.95 12.71
CA ILE A 12 -9.28 -3.11 13.11
C ILE A 12 -9.56 -2.05 12.04
N GLU A 13 -8.53 -1.41 11.48
CA GLU A 13 -8.71 -0.39 10.43
C GLU A 13 -9.23 -0.99 9.14
N VAL A 14 -8.69 -2.14 8.70
CA VAL A 14 -9.20 -2.83 7.51
C VAL A 14 -10.67 -3.20 7.69
N LYS A 15 -11.06 -3.74 8.85
CA LYS A 15 -12.47 -4.08 9.15
C LYS A 15 -13.39 -2.86 9.23
N LYS A 16 -12.89 -1.70 9.69
CA LYS A 16 -13.66 -0.44 9.67
C LYS A 16 -13.91 0.03 8.25
N MET A 17 -12.88 -0.02 7.39
CA MET A 17 -12.99 0.38 5.98
C MET A 17 -13.95 -0.52 5.19
N LEU A 18 -13.91 -1.84 5.43
CA LEU A 18 -14.87 -2.79 4.83
C LEU A 18 -16.34 -2.47 5.12
N LYS A 19 -16.63 -1.85 6.28
CA LYS A 19 -18.00 -1.47 6.67
C LYS A 19 -18.44 -0.13 6.10
N LYS A 20 -17.50 0.70 5.65
CA LYS A 20 -17.74 2.09 5.28
C LYS A 20 -18.37 2.24 3.89
N GLY A 21 -18.42 1.17 3.09
CA GLY A 21 -19.11 1.12 1.80
C GLY A 21 -18.45 2.04 0.78
N ASP A 22 -19.01 3.24 0.60
CA ASP A 22 -18.51 4.25 -0.32
C ASP A 22 -17.25 4.92 0.24
N LEU A 23 -16.09 4.38 -0.15
CA LEU A 23 -14.79 4.98 0.11
C LEU A 23 -14.49 6.03 -0.95
N ASN A 24 -14.03 7.21 -0.52
CA ASN A 24 -13.42 8.16 -1.44
C ASN A 24 -12.11 7.57 -2.00
N LEU A 25 -11.58 8.17 -3.07
CA LEU A 25 -10.41 7.62 -3.77
C LEU A 25 -9.21 7.38 -2.84
N GLU A 26 -8.93 8.32 -1.94
CA GLU A 26 -7.84 8.18 -0.98
C GLU A 26 -8.07 6.98 -0.05
N ASP A 27 -9.27 6.87 0.54
CA ASP A 27 -9.64 5.74 1.38
C ASP A 27 -9.59 4.40 0.61
N GLN A 28 -9.90 4.39 -0.70
CA GLN A 28 -9.75 3.20 -1.55
C GLN A 28 -8.28 2.79 -1.70
N ILE A 29 -7.37 3.74 -1.94
CA ILE A 29 -5.92 3.47 -1.97
C ILE A 29 -5.48 2.88 -0.63
N LYS A 30 -5.82 3.55 0.48
CA LYS A 30 -5.45 3.09 1.84
C LYS A 30 -5.96 1.68 2.08
N PHE A 31 -7.23 1.43 1.74
CA PHE A 31 -7.85 0.12 1.89
C PHE A 31 -7.15 -0.95 1.04
N ASN A 32 -6.90 -0.69 -0.24
CA ASN A 32 -6.25 -1.65 -1.15
C ASN A 32 -4.85 -2.03 -0.66
N ILE A 33 -4.06 -1.05 -0.20
CA ILE A 33 -2.72 -1.30 0.34
C ILE A 33 -2.79 -2.14 1.63
N LEU A 34 -3.65 -1.74 2.57
CA LEU A 34 -3.79 -2.47 3.83
C LEU A 34 -4.35 -3.88 3.61
N ASN A 35 -5.25 -4.06 2.66
CA ASN A 35 -5.78 -5.37 2.32
C ASN A 35 -4.71 -6.24 1.63
N PHE A 36 -3.82 -5.66 0.82
CA PHE A 36 -2.67 -6.39 0.30
C PHE A 36 -1.74 -6.86 1.43
N ILE A 37 -1.36 -5.96 2.35
CA ILE A 37 -0.52 -6.32 3.51
C ILE A 37 -1.20 -7.38 4.39
N ARG A 38 -2.53 -7.28 4.56
CA ARG A 38 -3.35 -8.28 5.24
C ARG A 38 -3.22 -9.67 4.61
N THR A 39 -3.20 -9.76 3.28
CA THR A 39 -2.99 -11.06 2.62
C THR A 39 -1.62 -11.66 2.91
N ILE A 40 -0.56 -10.83 3.00
CA ILE A 40 0.79 -11.30 3.37
C ILE A 40 0.76 -11.88 4.79
N TYR A 41 0.12 -11.18 5.72
CA TYR A 41 -0.02 -11.62 7.11
C TYR A 41 -0.77 -12.94 7.24
N PHE A 42 -1.97 -13.06 6.65
CA PHE A 42 -2.81 -14.26 6.80
C PHE A 42 -2.28 -15.49 6.08
N ASN A 43 -1.48 -15.31 5.03
CA ASN A 43 -0.82 -16.43 4.35
C ASN A 43 0.57 -16.74 4.94
N GLU A 44 0.95 -16.08 6.03
CA GLU A 44 2.24 -16.27 6.73
C GLU A 44 3.45 -16.17 5.77
N LEU A 45 3.35 -15.29 4.77
CA LEU A 45 4.40 -15.13 3.78
C LEU A 45 5.62 -14.46 4.43
N ASP A 46 6.79 -15.06 4.26
CA ASP A 46 8.04 -14.39 4.59
C ASP A 46 8.21 -13.20 3.65
N PHE A 47 8.02 -11.99 4.18
CA PHE A 47 8.08 -10.78 3.39
C PHE A 47 9.44 -10.61 2.71
N ILE A 48 10.54 -10.96 3.35
CA ILE A 48 11.89 -10.75 2.82
C ILE A 48 12.14 -11.68 1.63
N GLU A 49 11.81 -12.95 1.79
CA GLU A 49 12.04 -13.98 0.76
C GLU A 49 11.00 -13.94 -0.38
N SER A 50 9.79 -13.41 -0.12
CA SER A 50 8.71 -13.38 -1.11
C SER A 50 8.92 -12.31 -2.20
N SER A 51 8.51 -12.64 -3.42
CA SER A 51 8.35 -11.69 -4.53
C SER A 51 6.89 -11.31 -4.72
N PHE A 52 6.62 -10.05 -5.06
CA PHE A 52 5.28 -9.55 -5.39
C PHE A 52 5.29 -8.88 -6.77
N GLY A 53 4.25 -9.13 -7.56
CA GLY A 53 4.09 -8.61 -8.92
C GLY A 53 2.62 -8.64 -9.29
N THR A 54 1.82 -7.90 -8.52
CA THR A 54 0.36 -7.94 -8.61
C THR A 54 -0.18 -6.63 -9.17
N GLU A 55 -1.18 -6.73 -10.04
CA GLU A 55 -1.89 -5.59 -10.60
C GLU A 55 -3.35 -5.65 -10.15
N PHE A 56 -3.85 -4.54 -9.61
CA PHE A 56 -5.25 -4.32 -9.30
C PHE A 56 -5.84 -3.52 -10.45
N PHE A 57 -6.77 -4.14 -11.17
CA PHE A 57 -7.48 -3.52 -12.29
C PHE A 57 -8.86 -3.03 -11.81
N GLY A 58 -9.27 -1.86 -12.28
CA GLY A 58 -10.53 -1.21 -11.89
C GLY A 58 -10.48 0.30 -12.17
N GLU A 59 -11.36 1.07 -11.51
CA GLU A 59 -11.37 2.55 -11.59
C GLU A 59 -10.07 3.19 -11.07
N LEU A 60 -9.37 2.50 -10.16
CA LEU A 60 -8.08 2.89 -9.61
C LEU A 60 -7.03 1.81 -9.89
N PRO A 61 -6.31 1.89 -11.03
CA PRO A 61 -5.24 0.97 -11.35
C PRO A 61 -4.09 1.09 -10.32
N MET A 62 -3.71 -0.04 -9.72
CA MET A 62 -2.58 -0.11 -8.79
C MET A 62 -1.66 -1.30 -9.08
N THR A 63 -0.36 -1.12 -8.87
CA THR A 63 0.62 -2.20 -8.97
C THR A 63 1.39 -2.36 -7.66
N PHE A 64 1.63 -3.60 -7.25
CA PHE A 64 2.42 -3.98 -6.07
C PHE A 64 3.63 -4.78 -6.53
N GLN A 65 4.84 -4.26 -6.30
CA GLN A 65 6.08 -4.83 -6.81
C GLN A 65 7.12 -5.02 -5.70
N LYS A 66 7.75 -6.19 -5.67
CA LYS A 66 8.87 -6.51 -4.77
C LYS A 66 9.64 -7.73 -5.30
N LYS A 67 10.96 -7.72 -5.15
CA LYS A 67 11.85 -8.88 -5.37
C LYS A 67 12.30 -9.51 -4.05
N PRO A 68 12.72 -10.80 -4.05
CA PRO A 68 13.32 -11.43 -2.88
C PRO A 68 14.54 -10.64 -2.38
N GLY A 69 14.75 -10.62 -1.06
CA GLY A 69 15.84 -9.88 -0.40
C GLY A 69 15.62 -8.37 -0.23
N GLN A 70 14.58 -7.80 -0.84
CA GLN A 70 14.23 -6.38 -0.62
C GLN A 70 13.48 -6.21 0.71
N VAL A 71 13.81 -5.14 1.44
CA VAL A 71 13.17 -4.80 2.74
C VAL A 71 11.90 -3.98 2.60
N MET A 72 11.67 -3.39 1.43
CA MET A 72 10.47 -2.63 1.07
C MET A 72 9.99 -3.07 -0.32
N GLY A 73 8.68 -3.02 -0.55
CA GLY A 73 8.08 -3.09 -1.88
C GLY A 73 7.63 -1.71 -2.35
N LEU A 74 7.39 -1.57 -3.65
CA LEU A 74 6.88 -0.36 -4.29
C LEU A 74 5.42 -0.56 -4.68
N ILE A 75 4.60 0.45 -4.40
CA ILE A 75 3.24 0.57 -4.89
C ILE A 75 3.17 1.76 -5.82
N THR A 76 2.47 1.58 -6.94
CA THR A 76 2.15 2.66 -7.86
C THR A 76 0.64 2.70 -8.04
N ALA A 77 0.02 3.86 -7.81
CA ALA A 77 -1.38 4.13 -8.11
C ALA A 77 -1.45 5.18 -9.21
N THR A 78 -2.31 4.99 -10.20
CA THR A 78 -2.53 5.99 -11.27
C THR A 78 -3.91 6.63 -11.08
N ILE A 79 -3.93 7.95 -10.89
CA ILE A 79 -5.13 8.73 -10.58
C ILE A 79 -5.18 9.88 -11.56
N ASP A 80 -6.21 9.95 -12.42
CA ASP A 80 -6.36 11.03 -13.41
C ASP A 80 -5.09 11.29 -14.25
N GLY A 81 -4.31 10.24 -14.51
CA GLY A 81 -3.03 10.30 -15.24
C GLY A 81 -1.81 10.67 -14.39
N GLU A 82 -1.99 11.04 -13.13
CA GLU A 82 -0.92 11.26 -12.16
C GLU A 82 -0.49 9.95 -11.50
N VAL A 83 0.82 9.81 -11.27
CA VAL A 83 1.41 8.60 -10.70
C VAL A 83 1.81 8.85 -9.25
N TRP A 84 1.11 8.20 -8.34
CA TRP A 84 1.33 8.30 -6.91
C TRP A 84 2.09 7.05 -6.43
N LYS A 85 3.18 7.25 -5.69
CA LYS A 85 4.06 6.18 -5.26
C LYS A 85 4.10 6.04 -3.76
N TYR A 86 4.06 4.80 -3.30
CA TYR A 86 4.17 4.44 -1.90
C TYR A 86 5.19 3.31 -1.74
N VAL A 87 5.80 3.23 -0.56
CA VAL A 87 6.58 2.05 -0.18
C VAL A 87 5.86 1.30 0.93
N PHE A 88 5.98 -0.02 0.93
CA PHE A 88 5.32 -0.87 1.92
C PHE A 88 6.21 -1.98 2.44
N ASN A 89 5.87 -2.47 3.62
CA ASN A 89 6.36 -3.73 4.17
C ASN A 89 5.23 -4.52 4.84
N ASN A 90 5.56 -5.61 5.52
CA ASN A 90 4.57 -6.42 6.25
C ASN A 90 3.95 -5.73 7.48
N LYS A 91 4.31 -4.48 7.77
CA LYS A 91 3.82 -3.70 8.91
C LYS A 91 3.04 -2.45 8.52
N GLY A 92 3.08 -2.02 7.27
CA GLY A 92 2.44 -0.78 6.85
C GLY A 92 3.02 -0.20 5.56
N TYR A 93 2.67 1.05 5.28
CA TYR A 93 3.15 1.78 4.11
C TYR A 93 3.29 3.27 4.40
N GLU A 94 3.97 3.97 3.50
CA GLU A 94 4.12 5.42 3.52
C GLU A 94 4.28 5.99 2.09
N PRO A 95 3.90 7.26 1.86
CA PRO A 95 4.18 7.92 0.59
C PRO A 95 5.69 7.98 0.31
N LEU A 96 6.09 7.72 -0.94
CA LEU A 96 7.51 7.77 -1.32
C LEU A 96 8.06 9.20 -1.25
N GLU A 97 7.22 10.20 -1.52
CA GLU A 97 7.62 11.62 -1.47
C GLU A 97 8.12 12.04 -0.09
N ASP A 98 7.42 11.63 0.97
CA ASP A 98 7.78 11.91 2.36
C ASP A 98 9.17 11.38 2.71
N LEU A 99 9.58 10.25 2.12
CA LEU A 99 10.92 9.68 2.31
C LEU A 99 12.02 10.44 1.55
N LEU A 100 11.70 10.95 0.37
CA LEU A 100 12.66 11.70 -0.44
C LEU A 100 12.93 13.09 0.15
N GLU A 101 11.99 13.64 0.89
CA GLU A 101 12.18 14.89 1.63
C GLU A 101 13.14 14.77 2.82
N LEU A 102 13.31 13.57 3.41
CA LEU A 102 14.26 13.33 4.50
C LEU A 102 15.74 13.43 4.07
N GLY A 103 16.02 13.33 2.77
CA GLY A 103 17.37 13.43 2.21
C GLY A 103 17.79 14.84 1.77
N LYS A 104 16.95 15.86 2.01
CA LYS A 104 17.22 17.27 1.71
C LYS A 104 17.62 18.02 2.99
#